data_AF-A0A1Y1KKS2-F1
#
_entry.id   AF-A0A1Y1KKS2-F1
#
_cell.length_a   1.000
_cell.length_b   1.000
_cell.length_c   1.000
_cell.angle_alpha   90.00
_cell.angle_beta   90.00
_cell.angle_gamma   90.00
#
_symmetry.space_group_name_H-M   'P 1'
#
loop_
_entity.id
_entity.type
_entity.pdbx_description
1 polymer ?
#
loop_
_entity_poly.entity_id
_entity_poly.type
_entity_poly.pdbx_seq_one_letter_code
_entity_poly.pdbx_strand_id
1 'polypeptide(L)'
;HTASKDFKCDQCNYATIRKMCFKQHLLRHKALKELKCDVCSYATNIKGLLKRHVLSHRSSKEFQCDRCDYGTSVKEHLQLHSLKHTDSKGFKCDRCSYVTCTKGNLKTHLLTHSTFKDLKCDQCDYSTNRKE
;
A
#
# COMPACT_ATOMS: atom_id res chain seq x y z
N HIS A 1 -16.02 -8.20 23.19
CA HIS A 1 -14.94 -7.29 22.74
C HIS A 1 -13.66 -7.70 23.46
N THR A 2 -12.76 -8.42 22.81
CA THR A 2 -11.49 -8.84 23.41
C THR A 2 -10.52 -7.68 23.35
N ALA A 3 -9.97 -7.26 24.48
CA ALA A 3 -8.98 -6.20 24.58
C ALA A 3 -7.75 -6.56 23.73
N SER A 4 -7.73 -6.09 22.49
CA SER A 4 -6.59 -6.24 21.59
C SER A 4 -5.47 -5.37 22.13
N LYS A 5 -4.37 -5.98 22.55
CA LYS A 5 -3.18 -5.26 23.01
C LYS A 5 -2.53 -4.57 21.81
N ASP A 6 -2.75 -3.26 21.68
CA ASP A 6 -2.16 -2.47 20.61
C ASP A 6 -0.64 -2.40 20.77
N PHE A 7 0.10 -2.72 19.70
CA PHE A 7 1.54 -2.48 19.61
C PHE A 7 1.75 -1.07 19.08
N LYS A 8 2.15 -0.15 19.95
CA LYS A 8 2.47 1.25 19.63
C LYS A 8 3.96 1.43 19.42
N CYS A 9 4.34 2.25 18.45
CA CYS A 9 5.73 2.61 18.21
C CYS A 9 6.13 3.80 19.09
N ASP A 10 7.29 3.73 19.73
CA ASP A 10 7.80 4.83 20.56
C ASP A 10 8.47 5.94 19.75
N GLN A 11 8.73 5.71 18.45
CA GLN A 11 9.42 6.66 17.56
C GLN A 11 8.47 7.41 16.60
N CYS A 12 7.21 7.01 16.53
CA CYS A 12 6.19 7.69 15.71
C CYS A 12 4.78 7.25 16.13
N ASN A 13 3.74 7.93 15.61
CA ASN A 13 2.34 7.67 15.97
C ASN A 13 1.75 6.33 15.46
N TYR A 14 2.58 5.43 14.92
CA TYR A 14 2.10 4.16 14.36
C TYR A 14 1.66 3.18 15.46
N ALA A 15 0.46 2.64 15.32
CA ALA A 15 -0.06 1.57 16.17
C ALA A 15 -0.66 0.44 15.34
N THR A 16 -0.51 -0.80 15.81
CA THR A 16 -1.13 -1.97 15.16
C THR A 16 -1.47 -3.06 16.15
N ILE A 17 -2.55 -3.79 15.90
CA ILE A 17 -2.92 -4.99 16.67
C ILE A 17 -2.08 -6.22 16.29
N ARG A 18 -1.39 -6.16 15.13
CA ARG A 18 -0.65 -7.31 14.58
C ARG A 18 0.83 -7.19 14.90
N LYS A 19 1.35 -8.07 15.76
CA LYS A 19 2.78 -8.15 16.11
C LYS A 19 3.70 -8.22 14.89
N MET A 20 3.30 -8.92 13.83
CA MET A 20 4.10 -9.02 12.59
C MET A 20 4.20 -7.67 11.86
N CYS A 21 3.10 -6.91 11.80
CA CYS A 21 3.10 -5.57 11.23
C CYS A 21 3.96 -4.62 12.08
N PHE A 22 3.90 -4.75 13.41
CA PHE A 22 4.73 -3.95 14.32
C PHE A 22 6.23 -4.21 14.12
N LYS A 23 6.64 -5.48 14.08
CA LYS A 23 8.03 -5.86 13.78
C LYS A 23 8.50 -5.32 12.43
N GLN A 24 7.67 -5.45 11.41
CA GLN A 24 7.99 -4.93 10.07
C GLN A 24 8.08 -3.39 10.07
N HIS A 25 7.22 -2.71 10.84
CA HIS A 25 7.26 -1.27 10.99
C HIS A 25 8.56 -0.78 11.64
N LEU A 26 9.03 -1.45 12.70
CA LEU A 26 10.29 -1.08 13.37
C LEU A 26 11.49 -1.08 12.42
N LEU A 27 11.45 -1.90 11.36
CA LEU A 27 12.48 -1.94 10.33
C LEU A 27 12.56 -0.65 9.49
N ARG A 28 11.52 0.19 9.51
CA ARG A 28 11.53 1.52 8.88
C ARG A 28 12.39 2.52 9.64
N HIS A 29 12.46 2.38 10.95
CA HIS A 29 13.28 3.24 11.83
C HIS A 29 14.74 2.82 11.87
N LYS A 30 15.05 1.60 11.44
CA LYS A 30 16.44 1.14 11.30
C LYS A 30 17.10 1.89 10.14
N ALA A 31 18.06 2.76 10.47
CA ALA A 31 18.81 3.56 9.50
C ALA A 31 19.59 2.70 8.48
N LEU A 32 20.04 1.52 8.90
CA LEU A 32 20.75 0.58 8.04
C LEU A 32 19.76 -0.27 7.27
N LYS A 33 19.80 -0.17 5.94
CA LYS A 33 19.07 -1.04 5.00
C LYS A 33 19.93 -2.25 4.67
N GLU A 34 19.65 -3.37 5.32
CA GLU A 34 20.48 -4.59 5.24
C GLU A 34 20.22 -5.42 3.97
N LEU A 35 19.05 -5.28 3.36
CA LEU A 35 18.69 -6.03 2.15
C LEU A 35 18.91 -5.12 0.94
N LYS A 36 20.06 -5.28 0.28
CA LYS A 36 20.45 -4.55 -0.93
C LYS A 36 20.07 -5.35 -2.17
N CYS A 37 19.79 -4.65 -3.26
CA CYS A 37 19.68 -5.26 -4.57
C CYS A 37 21.08 -5.46 -5.16
N ASP A 38 21.32 -6.63 -5.74
CA ASP A 38 22.60 -6.92 -6.40
C ASP A 38 22.74 -6.26 -7.78
N VAL A 39 21.64 -5.72 -8.32
CA VAL A 39 21.57 -5.14 -9.68
C VAL A 39 21.60 -3.61 -9.65
N CYS A 40 21.19 -2.97 -8.56
CA CYS A 40 21.21 -1.51 -8.45
C CYS A 40 21.34 -1.05 -6.99
N SER A 41 21.47 0.26 -6.78
CA SER A 41 21.64 0.87 -5.45
C SER A 41 20.40 0.82 -4.53
N TYR A 42 19.34 0.11 -4.92
CA TYR A 42 18.14 -0.04 -4.09
C TYR A 42 18.43 -0.89 -2.85
N ALA A 43 17.93 -0.45 -1.70
CA ALA A 43 18.02 -1.20 -0.45
C ALA A 43 16.74 -1.04 0.37
N THR A 44 16.43 -2.06 1.18
CA THR A 44 15.28 -2.11 2.08
C THR A 44 15.57 -2.98 3.29
N ASN A 45 14.74 -2.92 4.32
CA ASN A 45 14.78 -3.86 5.44
C ASN A 45 13.69 -4.93 5.34
N ILE A 46 12.84 -4.87 4.31
CA ILE A 46 11.70 -5.77 4.15
C ILE A 46 11.96 -6.73 3.00
N LYS A 47 12.12 -8.04 3.32
CA LYS A 47 12.41 -9.09 2.32
C LYS A 47 11.41 -9.13 1.16
N GLY A 48 10.11 -8.97 1.44
CA GLY A 48 9.07 -8.94 0.40
C GLY A 48 9.22 -7.77 -0.57
N LEU A 49 9.67 -6.61 -0.09
CA LEU A 49 9.95 -5.45 -0.95
C LEU A 49 11.17 -5.68 -1.83
N LEU A 50 12.25 -6.27 -1.28
CA LEU A 50 13.43 -6.59 -2.08
C LEU A 50 13.10 -7.60 -3.18
N LYS A 51 12.37 -8.69 -2.86
CA LYS A 51 11.94 -9.67 -3.86
C LYS A 51 11.15 -9.00 -4.98
N ARG A 52 10.16 -8.18 -4.64
CA ARG A 52 9.36 -7.44 -5.63
C ARG A 52 10.21 -6.47 -6.46
N HIS A 53 11.17 -5.81 -5.84
CA HIS A 53 12.11 -4.93 -6.54
C HIS A 53 13.02 -5.72 -7.50
N VAL A 54 13.55 -6.88 -7.10
CA VAL A 54 14.36 -7.72 -7.99
C VAL A 54 13.54 -8.20 -9.19
N LEU A 55 12.24 -8.46 -9.01
CA LEU A 55 11.33 -8.76 -10.11
C LEU A 55 11.11 -7.59 -11.07
N SER A 56 11.43 -6.33 -10.73
CA SER A 56 11.37 -5.24 -11.72
C SER A 56 12.59 -5.21 -12.64
N HIS A 57 13.72 -5.79 -12.23
CA HIS A 57 14.92 -5.91 -13.08
C HIS A 57 14.78 -7.01 -14.11
N ARG A 58 14.05 -8.08 -13.79
CA ARG A 58 13.67 -9.11 -14.75
C ARG A 58 12.42 -8.61 -15.46
N SER A 59 12.46 -8.41 -16.78
CA SER A 59 11.26 -8.16 -17.61
C SER A 59 10.25 -9.32 -17.62
N SER A 60 10.36 -10.25 -16.66
CA SER A 60 9.42 -11.34 -16.43
C SER A 60 8.13 -10.74 -15.86
N LYS A 61 7.22 -10.40 -16.77
CA LYS A 61 5.81 -10.18 -16.46
C LYS A 61 5.24 -11.53 -15.98
N GLU A 62 5.46 -11.88 -14.70
CA GLU A 62 4.97 -13.15 -14.12
C GLU A 62 3.44 -13.25 -14.20
N PHE A 63 2.75 -12.11 -14.22
CA PHE A 63 1.31 -12.02 -14.33
C PHE A 63 0.95 -11.29 -15.63
N GLN A 64 0.47 -12.03 -16.63
CA GLN A 64 0.00 -11.48 -17.90
C GLN A 64 -1.52 -11.46 -17.96
N CYS A 65 -2.07 -10.52 -18.71
CA CYS A 65 -3.49 -10.47 -18.98
C CYS A 65 -3.82 -11.38 -20.15
N ASP A 66 -4.81 -12.26 -20.00
CA ASP A 66 -5.21 -13.19 -21.06
C ASP A 66 -5.98 -12.51 -22.22
N ARG A 67 -6.26 -11.20 -22.10
CA ARG A 67 -7.09 -10.42 -23.04
C ARG A 67 -6.34 -9.29 -23.75
N CYS A 68 -5.11 -8.99 -23.34
CA CYS A 68 -4.26 -7.97 -23.98
C CYS A 68 -2.79 -8.11 -23.54
N ASP A 69 -1.86 -7.38 -24.17
CA ASP A 69 -0.41 -7.49 -23.92
C ASP A 69 0.07 -6.88 -22.57
N TYR A 70 -0.87 -6.50 -21.71
CA TYR A 70 -0.54 -6.03 -20.37
C TYR A 70 0.01 -7.15 -19.52
N GLY A 71 1.13 -6.91 -18.85
CA GLY A 71 1.62 -7.80 -17.82
C GLY A 71 2.46 -7.07 -16.80
N THR A 72 2.57 -7.66 -15.63
CA THR A 72 3.13 -7.07 -14.43
C THR A 72 3.77 -8.13 -13.55
N SER A 73 4.71 -7.73 -12.70
CA SER A 73 5.29 -8.58 -11.66
C SER A 73 4.46 -8.58 -10.37
N VAL A 74 3.33 -7.88 -10.33
CA VAL A 74 2.48 -7.74 -9.14
C VAL A 74 1.06 -8.22 -9.43
N LYS A 75 0.66 -9.33 -8.78
CA LYS A 75 -0.67 -9.94 -8.95
C LYS A 75 -1.84 -8.96 -8.73
N GLU A 76 -1.75 -8.09 -7.72
CA GLU A 76 -2.79 -7.08 -7.44
C GLU A 76 -2.99 -6.11 -8.61
N HIS A 77 -1.91 -5.73 -9.29
CA HIS A 77 -1.99 -4.87 -10.48
C HIS A 77 -2.64 -5.59 -11.65
N LEU A 78 -2.36 -6.89 -11.84
CA LEU A 78 -3.05 -7.68 -12.85
C LEU A 78 -4.54 -7.77 -12.53
N GLN A 79 -4.91 -8.03 -11.27
CA GLN A 79 -6.32 -8.07 -10.86
C GLN A 79 -7.03 -6.73 -11.10
N LEU A 80 -6.41 -5.62 -10.74
CA LEU A 80 -6.95 -4.28 -11.01
C LEU A 80 -7.08 -4.02 -12.51
N HIS A 81 -6.10 -4.45 -13.30
CA HIS A 81 -6.14 -4.35 -14.75
C HIS A 81 -7.28 -5.19 -15.35
N SER A 82 -7.48 -6.42 -14.89
CA SER A 82 -8.55 -7.31 -15.38
C SER A 82 -9.96 -6.76 -15.16
N LEU A 83 -10.15 -5.89 -14.15
CA LEU A 83 -11.42 -5.16 -13.94
C LEU A 83 -11.75 -4.20 -15.09
N LYS A 84 -10.79 -3.83 -15.95
CA LYS A 84 -11.06 -3.04 -17.16
C LYS A 84 -11.69 -3.87 -18.28
N HIS A 85 -11.42 -5.17 -18.29
CA HIS A 85 -11.90 -6.08 -19.34
C HIS A 85 -13.21 -6.77 -18.98
N THR A 86 -13.61 -6.74 -17.71
CA THR A 86 -14.84 -7.38 -17.23
C THR A 86 -15.71 -6.36 -16.52
N ASP A 87 -17.02 -6.37 -16.76
CA ASP A 87 -18.03 -5.65 -15.95
C ASP A 87 -18.15 -6.16 -14.49
N SER A 88 -17.25 -7.04 -14.06
CA SER A 88 -17.30 -7.75 -12.78
C SER A 88 -16.78 -6.92 -11.60
N LYS A 89 -17.60 -6.89 -10.53
CA LYS A 89 -17.34 -6.81 -9.07
C LYS A 89 -16.01 -6.22 -8.54
N GLY A 90 -15.46 -5.19 -9.16
CA GLY A 90 -14.62 -4.25 -8.46
C GLY A 90 -15.44 -3.49 -7.40
N PHE A 91 -14.79 -3.07 -6.32
CA PHE A 91 -15.33 -2.06 -5.42
C PHE A 91 -15.26 -0.71 -6.15
N LYS A 92 -16.41 -0.26 -6.65
CA LYS A 92 -16.56 1.02 -7.34
C LYS A 92 -16.85 2.13 -6.33
N CYS A 93 -16.34 3.32 -6.59
CA CYS A 93 -16.79 4.51 -5.89
C CYS A 93 -18.11 4.97 -6.49
N ASP A 94 -19.11 5.26 -5.65
CA ASP A 94 -20.38 5.82 -6.12
C ASP A 94 -20.28 7.31 -6.51
N ARG A 95 -19.15 7.97 -6.21
CA ARG A 95 -18.94 9.41 -6.43
C ARG A 95 -18.02 9.72 -7.60
N CYS A 96 -17.29 8.74 -8.14
CA CYS A 96 -16.41 8.93 -9.30
C CYS A 96 -16.13 7.60 -10.00
N SER A 97 -15.41 7.64 -11.11
CA SER A 97 -15.03 6.46 -11.90
C SER A 97 -13.93 5.58 -11.27
N TYR A 98 -13.59 5.78 -9.98
CA TYR A 98 -12.58 4.97 -9.29
C TYR A 98 -13.07 3.56 -9.02
N VAL A 99 -12.23 2.57 -9.31
CA VAL A 99 -12.51 1.15 -9.09
C VAL A 99 -11.29 0.48 -8.46
N THR A 100 -11.51 -0.43 -7.51
CA THR A 100 -10.44 -1.20 -6.89
C THR A 100 -10.86 -2.65 -6.62
N CYS A 101 -9.89 -3.54 -6.47
CA CYS A 101 -10.13 -4.95 -6.15
C CYS A 101 -10.24 -5.22 -4.64
N THR A 102 -10.00 -4.23 -3.77
CA THR A 102 -10.05 -4.39 -2.31
C THR A 102 -10.93 -3.35 -1.60
N LYS A 103 -11.72 -3.79 -0.62
CA LYS A 103 -12.59 -2.91 0.19
C LYS A 103 -11.80 -1.85 0.98
N GLY A 104 -10.58 -2.20 1.41
CA GLY A 104 -9.71 -1.28 2.15
C GLY A 104 -9.29 -0.07 1.29
N ASN A 105 -8.87 -0.32 0.05
CA ASN A 105 -8.51 0.75 -0.87
C ASN A 105 -9.72 1.64 -1.21
N LEU A 106 -10.93 1.05 -1.37
CA LEU A 106 -12.14 1.85 -1.57
C LEU A 106 -12.42 2.74 -0.36
N LYS A 107 -12.29 2.21 0.86
CA LYS A 107 -12.49 3.01 2.09
C LYS A 107 -11.50 4.17 2.17
N THR A 108 -10.23 3.94 1.87
CA THR A 108 -9.21 5.00 1.83
C THR A 108 -9.52 6.02 0.73
N HIS A 109 -9.94 5.57 -0.45
CA HIS A 109 -10.35 6.44 -1.53
C HIS A 109 -11.59 7.29 -1.17
N LEU A 110 -12.59 6.73 -0.49
CA LEU A 110 -13.75 7.51 -0.04
C LEU A 110 -13.37 8.66 0.92
N LEU A 111 -12.23 8.57 1.63
CA LEU A 111 -11.71 9.68 2.42
C LEU A 111 -11.26 10.87 1.55
N THR A 112 -10.94 10.67 0.27
CA THR A 112 -10.62 11.80 -0.63
C THR A 112 -11.87 12.55 -1.08
N HIS A 113 -13.04 11.90 -1.06
CA HIS A 113 -14.33 12.53 -1.33
C HIS A 113 -15.00 13.14 -0.10
N SER A 114 -14.63 12.65 1.09
CA SER A 114 -15.00 13.30 2.32
C SER A 114 -14.01 14.44 2.55
N THR A 115 -14.39 15.66 2.22
CA THR A 115 -13.74 16.86 2.76
C THR A 115 -13.86 16.79 4.29
N PHE A 116 -12.91 16.14 4.95
CA PHE A 116 -12.73 16.27 6.37
C PHE A 116 -12.28 17.69 6.59
N LYS A 117 -13.29 18.52 6.87
CA LYS A 117 -13.20 19.81 7.49
C LYS A 117 -12.25 19.69 8.68
N ASP A 118 -11.09 20.34 8.52
CA ASP A 118 -10.18 20.79 9.57
C ASP A 118 -9.60 19.72 10.51
N LEU A 119 -8.49 19.09 10.10
CA LEU A 119 -7.38 18.86 11.03
C LEU A 119 -6.35 19.96 10.77
N LYS A 120 -6.66 21.17 11.25
CA LYS A 120 -5.67 22.26 11.29
C LYS A 120 -4.61 21.92 12.32
N CYS A 121 -3.36 21.88 11.86
CA CYS A 121 -2.19 22.02 12.72
C CYS A 121 -2.22 23.45 13.28
N ASP A 122 -2.32 23.62 14.61
CA ASP A 122 -2.35 24.93 15.27
C ASP A 122 -1.03 25.72 15.10
N GLN A 123 -0.02 25.08 14.49
CA GLN A 123 1.34 25.60 14.33
C GLN A 123 1.81 25.61 12.86
N CYS A 124 0.97 25.24 11.88
CA CYS A 124 1.39 25.14 10.48
C CYS A 124 0.24 25.04 9.45
N ASP A 125 0.39 25.69 8.28
CA ASP A 125 -0.55 25.64 7.13
C ASP A 125 -0.54 24.29 6.35
N TYR A 126 -0.13 23.20 6.99
CA TYR A 126 -0.13 21.89 6.36
C TYR A 126 -1.43 21.14 6.64
N SER A 127 -2.19 20.82 5.59
CA SER A 127 -3.41 20.03 5.65
C SER A 127 -3.17 18.67 4.98
N THR A 128 -3.46 17.57 5.67
CA THR A 128 -3.41 16.21 5.10
C THR A 128 -4.71 15.45 5.34
N ASN A 129 -5.13 14.70 4.32
CA ASN A 129 -6.35 13.89 4.32
C ASN A 129 -6.13 12.45 4.80
N ARG A 130 -4.91 12.13 5.22
CA ARG A 130 -4.54 10.81 5.73
C ARG A 130 -4.46 10.90 7.25
N LYS A 131 -5.38 10.22 7.94
CA LYS A 131 -5.19 9.91 9.36
C LYS A 131 -3.96 9.01 9.45
N GLU A 132 -2.88 9.55 10.02
CA GLU A 132 -1.75 8.75 10.51
C GLU A 132 -2.14 7.96 11.76
#